data_AF-A0A8W7PC71-F1
#
_entry.id   AF-A0A8W7PC71-F1
#
_cell.length_a   1.000
_cell.length_b   1.000
_cell.length_c   1.000
_cell.angle_alpha   90.00
_cell.angle_beta   90.00
_cell.angle_gamma   90.00
#
_symmetry.space_group_name_H-M   'P 1'
#
loop_
_entity.id
_entity.type
_entity.pdbx_description
1 polymer ?
#
loop_
_entity_poly.entity_id
_entity_poly.type
_entity_poly.pdbx_seq_one_letter_code
_entity_poly.pdbx_strand_id
1 'polypeptide(L)'
;MALCVDNVQRSISSKPIEIIEMVLSICGFMQQSSRYSQKLLDDFKECQGYMMLVDCLIKLSIDIKINEKMEPGMRIKMFKRLIEMIVSLCYCGSAHAQSLHMIDFSDAQFQMQKFRVPERSSKTTCLRNIHAFMALQTVFLHSDDEVVCGVIIDAIADIYKSDDVNYFMVESQSTLCLFAEKIHLKSRIVQDKFFEVIDFIVFKLNYIPRKELIAVSIILKTNQDLKTSIACIGLFLRLLRHNSIFIDVYREIGVLEVFVTCLKRYKNYLDNTSATEKSFGKVTMEISGK
;
A
#
# COMPACT_ATOMS: atom_id res chain seq x y z
N MET A 1 -4.25 8.23 -29.71
CA MET A 1 -4.57 7.75 -28.35
C MET A 1 -5.63 8.63 -27.66
N ALA A 2 -5.47 9.96 -27.65
CA ALA A 2 -6.41 10.90 -27.02
C ALA A 2 -7.90 10.61 -27.25
N LEU A 3 -8.35 10.50 -28.52
CA LEU A 3 -9.76 10.19 -28.84
C LEU A 3 -10.24 8.87 -28.23
N CYS A 4 -9.37 7.87 -28.10
CA CYS A 4 -9.73 6.59 -27.49
C CYS A 4 -9.94 6.76 -25.98
N VAL A 5 -9.03 7.47 -25.30
CA VAL A 5 -9.17 7.77 -23.86
C VAL A 5 -10.43 8.60 -23.59
N ASP A 6 -10.66 9.65 -24.38
CA ASP A 6 -11.86 10.49 -24.28
C ASP A 6 -13.14 9.67 -24.49
N ASN A 7 -13.15 8.77 -25.47
CA ASN A 7 -14.31 7.91 -25.74
C ASN A 7 -14.58 6.98 -24.56
N VAL A 8 -13.56 6.34 -23.99
CA VAL A 8 -13.74 5.49 -22.80
C VAL A 8 -14.26 6.32 -21.64
N GLN A 9 -13.67 7.50 -21.38
CA GLN A 9 -14.11 8.40 -20.32
C GLN A 9 -15.58 8.82 -20.44
N ARG A 10 -16.05 9.15 -21.65
CA ARG A 10 -17.47 9.45 -21.90
C ARG A 10 -18.36 8.23 -21.68
N SER A 11 -17.86 7.04 -22.02
CA SER A 11 -18.56 5.76 -21.83
C SER A 11 -18.42 5.17 -20.42
N ILE A 12 -17.75 5.83 -19.48
CA ILE A 12 -17.68 5.40 -18.08
C ILE A 12 -19.09 5.28 -17.47
N SER A 13 -20.12 5.95 -18.03
CA SER A 13 -21.53 5.83 -17.62
C SER A 13 -22.31 4.68 -18.27
N SER A 14 -21.68 3.89 -19.14
CA SER A 14 -22.25 2.69 -19.76
C SER A 14 -22.32 1.50 -18.78
N LYS A 15 -22.80 0.34 -19.25
CA LYS A 15 -22.87 -0.87 -18.41
C LYS A 15 -21.45 -1.30 -17.98
N PRO A 16 -21.24 -1.74 -16.73
CA PRO A 16 -19.92 -2.11 -16.22
C PRO A 16 -19.16 -3.11 -17.10
N ILE A 17 -19.86 -4.09 -17.68
CA ILE A 17 -19.26 -5.12 -18.52
C ILE A 17 -18.64 -4.56 -19.81
N GLU A 18 -19.31 -3.60 -20.44
CA GLU A 18 -18.84 -2.97 -21.68
C GLU A 18 -17.57 -2.14 -21.41
N ILE A 19 -17.55 -1.43 -20.28
CA ILE A 19 -16.37 -0.66 -19.83
C ILE A 19 -15.18 -1.60 -19.61
N ILE A 20 -15.41 -2.72 -18.92
CA ILE A 20 -14.35 -3.71 -18.67
C ILE A 20 -13.81 -4.28 -19.98
N GLU A 21 -14.68 -4.66 -20.92
CA GLU A 21 -14.24 -5.21 -22.22
C GLU A 21 -13.47 -4.18 -23.05
N MET A 22 -13.91 -2.92 -23.06
CA MET A 22 -13.19 -1.83 -23.72
C MET A 22 -11.80 -1.64 -23.10
N VAL A 23 -11.72 -1.56 -21.78
CA VAL A 23 -10.44 -1.36 -21.08
C VAL A 23 -9.51 -2.55 -21.25
N LEU A 24 -10.02 -3.79 -21.16
CA LEU A 24 -9.23 -5.00 -21.39
C LEU A 24 -8.68 -5.03 -22.83
N SER A 25 -9.47 -4.60 -23.82
CA SER A 25 -9.04 -4.54 -25.22
C SER A 25 -7.94 -3.51 -25.43
N ILE A 26 -8.09 -2.31 -24.86
CA ILE A 26 -7.09 -1.24 -24.94
C ILE A 26 -5.80 -1.65 -24.24
N CYS A 27 -5.88 -2.16 -23.01
CA CYS A 27 -4.71 -2.61 -22.26
C CYS A 27 -4.02 -3.80 -22.93
N GLY A 28 -4.79 -4.76 -23.47
CA GLY A 28 -4.24 -5.89 -24.23
C GLY A 28 -3.52 -5.43 -25.50
N PHE A 29 -4.09 -4.47 -26.23
CA PHE A 29 -3.43 -3.87 -27.41
C PHE A 29 -2.15 -3.14 -27.02
N MET A 30 -2.17 -2.34 -25.95
CA MET A 30 -0.97 -1.67 -25.44
C MET A 30 0.13 -2.66 -25.04
N GLN A 31 -0.24 -3.74 -24.33
CA GLN A 31 0.69 -4.79 -23.95
C GLN A 31 1.36 -5.42 -25.19
N GLN A 32 0.59 -5.75 -26.22
CA GLN A 32 1.13 -6.32 -27.47
C GLN A 32 2.02 -5.31 -28.20
N SER A 33 1.57 -4.06 -28.33
CA SER A 33 2.31 -2.99 -29.00
C SER A 33 3.64 -2.66 -28.31
N SER A 34 3.68 -2.73 -26.97
CA SER A 34 4.88 -2.44 -26.17
C SER A 34 6.07 -3.36 -26.45
N ARG A 35 5.83 -4.52 -27.07
CA ARG A 35 6.90 -5.44 -27.51
C ARG A 35 7.69 -4.89 -28.70
N TYR A 36 7.11 -3.95 -29.44
CA TYR A 36 7.69 -3.38 -30.66
C TYR A 36 8.06 -1.90 -30.49
N SER A 37 7.30 -1.13 -29.70
CA SER A 37 7.53 0.30 -29.53
C SER A 37 7.03 0.83 -28.19
N GLN A 38 7.79 1.75 -27.58
CA GLN A 38 7.40 2.49 -26.38
C GLN A 38 6.36 3.58 -26.68
N LYS A 39 6.27 4.03 -27.94
CA LYS A 39 5.51 5.22 -28.35
C LYS A 39 4.05 5.20 -27.89
N LEU A 40 3.38 4.05 -27.99
CA LEU A 40 1.97 3.94 -27.62
C LEU A 40 1.74 4.10 -26.11
N LEU A 41 2.67 3.60 -25.28
CA LEU A 41 2.59 3.75 -23.83
C LEU A 41 2.87 5.21 -23.41
N ASP A 42 3.77 5.89 -24.13
CA ASP A 42 4.05 7.31 -23.91
C ASP A 42 2.85 8.16 -24.32
N ASP A 43 2.27 7.93 -25.50
CA ASP A 43 1.03 8.58 -25.94
C ASP A 43 -0.12 8.33 -24.95
N PHE A 44 -0.23 7.12 -24.40
CA PHE A 44 -1.24 6.78 -23.39
C PHE A 44 -1.03 7.54 -22.09
N LYS A 45 0.22 7.69 -21.65
CA LYS A 45 0.57 8.51 -20.48
C LYS A 45 0.21 9.98 -20.72
N GLU A 46 0.64 10.55 -21.85
CA GLU A 46 0.39 11.96 -22.20
C GLU A 46 -1.10 12.28 -22.27
N CYS A 47 -1.91 11.32 -22.73
CA CYS A 47 -3.36 11.44 -22.80
C CYS A 47 -4.07 11.12 -21.47
N GLN A 48 -3.38 11.09 -20.32
CA GLN A 48 -3.97 10.75 -19.01
C GLN A 48 -4.64 9.37 -18.97
N GLY A 49 -4.18 8.42 -19.79
CA GLY A 49 -4.76 7.09 -19.89
C GLY A 49 -4.73 6.32 -18.56
N TYR A 50 -3.67 6.44 -17.76
CA TYR A 50 -3.60 5.78 -16.45
C TYR A 50 -4.61 6.37 -15.45
N MET A 51 -4.89 7.68 -15.52
CA MET A 51 -5.94 8.29 -14.70
C MET A 51 -7.31 7.80 -15.13
N MET A 52 -7.56 7.65 -16.43
CA MET A 52 -8.78 7.00 -16.93
C MET A 52 -8.93 5.58 -16.37
N LEU A 53 -7.84 4.79 -16.28
CA LEU A 53 -7.90 3.45 -15.66
C LEU A 53 -8.26 3.51 -14.16
N VAL A 54 -7.73 4.49 -13.43
CA VAL A 54 -8.09 4.75 -12.03
C VAL A 54 -9.58 5.05 -11.91
N ASP A 55 -10.09 5.96 -12.73
CA ASP A 55 -11.51 6.36 -12.72
C ASP A 55 -12.43 5.17 -13.03
N CYS A 56 -12.06 4.35 -14.02
CA CYS A 56 -12.78 3.12 -14.34
C CYS A 56 -12.78 2.12 -13.17
N LEU A 57 -11.63 1.91 -12.51
CA LEU A 57 -11.54 1.01 -11.36
C LEU A 57 -12.34 1.49 -10.15
N ILE A 58 -12.27 2.79 -9.84
CA ILE A 58 -13.04 3.38 -8.74
C ILE A 58 -14.53 3.26 -9.04
N LYS A 59 -14.97 3.60 -10.26
CA LYS A 59 -16.39 3.45 -10.60
C LYS A 59 -16.85 2.01 -10.52
N LEU A 60 -16.08 1.07 -11.06
CA LEU A 60 -16.41 -0.35 -10.97
C LEU A 60 -16.47 -0.81 -9.51
N SER A 61 -15.59 -0.30 -8.64
CA SER A 61 -15.62 -0.60 -7.20
C SER A 61 -16.91 -0.12 -6.51
N ILE A 62 -17.47 1.01 -6.95
CA ILE A 62 -18.74 1.54 -6.46
C ILE A 62 -19.91 0.70 -7.01
N ASP A 63 -19.88 0.37 -8.30
CA ASP A 63 -20.90 -0.47 -8.94
C ASP A 63 -20.94 -1.88 -8.33
N ILE A 64 -19.80 -2.40 -7.84
CA ILE A 64 -19.73 -3.65 -7.07
C ILE A 64 -20.64 -3.60 -5.83
N LYS A 65 -20.68 -2.45 -5.14
CA LYS A 65 -21.46 -2.25 -3.90
C LYS A 65 -22.95 -2.04 -4.17
N ILE A 66 -23.31 -1.28 -5.21
CA ILE A 66 -24.68 -0.76 -5.39
C ILE A 66 -25.56 -1.70 -6.24
N ASN A 67 -24.98 -2.49 -7.15
CA ASN A 67 -25.76 -3.16 -8.19
C ASN A 67 -26.15 -4.59 -7.80
N GLU A 68 -27.32 -4.76 -7.16
CA GLU A 68 -27.85 -6.05 -6.68
C GLU A 68 -28.17 -7.06 -7.80
N LYS A 69 -28.29 -6.61 -9.06
CA LYS A 69 -28.74 -7.46 -10.19
C LYS A 69 -27.68 -8.43 -10.74
N MET A 70 -26.40 -8.18 -10.50
CA MET A 70 -25.34 -9.13 -10.87
C MET A 70 -25.07 -10.08 -9.70
N GLU A 71 -24.59 -11.29 -9.97
CA GLU A 71 -24.06 -12.13 -8.89
C GLU A 71 -22.80 -11.49 -8.28
N PRO A 72 -22.69 -11.40 -6.94
CA PRO A 72 -21.54 -10.80 -6.27
C PRO A 72 -20.19 -11.38 -6.72
N GLY A 73 -20.15 -12.70 -6.94
CA GLY A 73 -18.95 -13.40 -7.42
C GLY A 73 -18.50 -12.97 -8.82
N MET A 74 -19.43 -12.67 -9.72
CA MET A 74 -19.10 -12.22 -11.07
C MET A 74 -18.48 -10.82 -11.07
N ARG A 75 -18.99 -9.89 -10.26
CA ARG A 75 -18.44 -8.52 -10.21
C ARG A 75 -17.01 -8.50 -9.68
N ILE A 76 -16.75 -9.23 -8.60
CA ILE A 76 -15.39 -9.39 -8.04
C ILE A 76 -14.46 -10.03 -9.06
N LYS A 77 -14.91 -11.06 -9.79
CA LYS A 77 -14.13 -11.71 -10.86
C LYS A 77 -13.75 -10.72 -11.96
N MET A 78 -14.68 -9.86 -12.38
CA MET A 78 -14.40 -8.84 -13.39
C MET A 78 -13.40 -7.79 -12.90
N PHE A 79 -13.56 -7.33 -11.65
CA PHE A 79 -12.61 -6.42 -11.02
C PHE A 79 -11.20 -7.01 -10.98
N LYS A 80 -11.07 -8.26 -10.51
CA LYS A 80 -9.79 -8.99 -10.49
C LYS A 80 -9.16 -9.09 -11.88
N ARG A 81 -9.95 -9.42 -12.91
CA ARG A 81 -9.46 -9.49 -14.29
C ARG A 81 -8.90 -8.15 -14.78
N LEU A 82 -9.54 -7.04 -14.40
CA LEU A 82 -9.04 -5.71 -14.76
C LEU A 82 -7.75 -5.36 -14.00
N ILE A 83 -7.66 -5.71 -12.72
CA ILE A 83 -6.42 -5.57 -11.93
C ILE A 83 -5.30 -6.41 -12.54
N GLU A 84 -5.54 -7.68 -12.88
CA GLU A 84 -4.56 -8.55 -13.55
C GLU A 84 -4.04 -7.93 -14.85
N MET A 85 -4.92 -7.30 -15.63
CA MET A 85 -4.53 -6.60 -16.85
C MET A 85 -3.64 -5.38 -16.55
N ILE A 86 -3.96 -4.57 -15.54
CA ILE A 86 -3.13 -3.41 -15.14
C ILE A 86 -1.78 -3.86 -14.55
N VAL A 87 -1.77 -4.94 -13.76
CA VAL A 87 -0.55 -5.58 -13.29
C VAL A 87 0.31 -6.01 -14.49
N SER A 88 -0.30 -6.58 -15.54
CA SER A 88 0.43 -6.95 -16.74
C SER A 88 1.06 -5.74 -17.46
N LEU A 89 0.42 -4.58 -17.41
CA LEU A 89 0.97 -3.32 -17.94
C LEU A 89 2.17 -2.82 -17.13
N CYS A 90 2.28 -3.15 -15.83
CA CYS A 90 3.43 -2.78 -15.00
C CYS A 90 4.76 -3.36 -15.54
N TYR A 91 4.69 -4.48 -16.28
CA TYR A 91 5.84 -5.14 -16.89
C TYR A 91 6.04 -4.78 -18.37
N CYS A 92 5.20 -3.90 -18.92
CA CYS A 92 5.27 -3.48 -20.32
C CYS A 92 6.21 -2.30 -20.53
N GLY A 93 6.72 -2.18 -21.76
CA GLY A 93 7.56 -1.08 -22.19
C GLY A 93 9.07 -1.33 -22.03
N SER A 94 9.83 -0.27 -22.30
CA SER A 94 11.28 -0.27 -22.23
C SER A 94 11.71 -0.12 -20.78
N ALA A 95 12.72 -0.91 -20.38
CA ALA A 95 13.32 -0.78 -19.06
C ALA A 95 14.08 0.56 -18.99
N HIS A 96 13.40 1.63 -18.57
CA HIS A 96 14.09 2.89 -18.30
C HIS A 96 15.04 2.64 -17.13
N ALA A 97 16.34 2.80 -17.40
CA ALA A 97 17.40 2.64 -16.42
C ALA A 97 17.38 3.83 -15.45
N GLN A 98 16.40 3.88 -14.53
CA GLN A 98 16.65 4.51 -13.24
C GLN A 98 17.79 3.71 -12.59
N SER A 99 19.01 4.22 -12.73
CA SER A 99 20.19 3.63 -12.13
C SER A 99 19.92 3.46 -10.63
N LEU A 100 19.83 2.22 -10.17
CA LEU A 100 19.70 1.91 -8.73
C LEU A 100 20.93 2.42 -7.96
N HIS A 101 22.04 2.73 -8.65
CA HIS A 101 23.22 3.38 -8.08
C HIS A 101 22.98 4.84 -7.65
N MET A 102 21.87 5.48 -8.03
CA MET A 102 21.49 6.80 -7.49
C MET A 102 20.75 6.69 -6.15
N ILE A 103 20.34 5.49 -5.74
CA ILE A 103 19.83 5.26 -4.40
C ILE A 103 21.06 5.12 -3.52
N ASP A 104 21.30 6.11 -2.68
CA ASP A 104 22.49 6.19 -1.84
C ASP A 104 22.43 5.14 -0.72
N PHE A 105 22.78 3.90 -1.07
CA PHE A 105 22.98 2.82 -0.10
C PHE A 105 24.32 2.97 0.64
N SER A 106 25.20 3.88 0.20
CA SER A 106 26.57 4.04 0.71
C SER A 106 26.62 4.87 2.00
N ASP A 107 25.64 5.74 2.22
CA ASP A 107 25.53 6.59 3.42
C ASP A 107 24.66 5.98 4.54
N ALA A 108 24.18 4.74 4.38
CA ALA A 108 23.36 4.08 5.38
C ALA A 108 24.22 3.52 6.52
N GLN A 109 24.42 4.31 7.57
CA GLN A 109 25.04 3.89 8.85
C GLN A 109 24.40 2.61 9.45
N PHE A 110 23.23 2.20 8.96
CA PHE A 110 22.49 1.01 9.38
C PHE A 110 22.11 0.15 8.17
N GLN A 111 22.98 -0.80 7.81
CA GLN A 111 22.73 -1.79 6.76
C GLN A 111 22.62 -3.18 7.38
N MET A 112 21.61 -3.96 6.96
CA MET A 112 21.51 -5.37 7.35
C MET A 112 22.78 -6.11 6.89
N GLN A 113 23.35 -6.94 7.77
CA GLN A 113 24.47 -7.78 7.40
C GLN A 113 24.13 -8.60 6.15
N LYS A 114 25.03 -8.60 5.16
CA LYS A 114 24.89 -9.28 3.85
C LYS A 114 23.83 -8.70 2.90
N PHE A 115 23.24 -7.52 3.16
CA PHE A 115 22.41 -6.87 2.15
C PHE A 115 23.23 -6.57 0.90
N ARG A 116 22.68 -6.91 -0.27
CA ARG A 116 23.21 -6.53 -1.57
C ARG A 116 22.07 -5.90 -2.34
N VAL A 117 22.35 -4.76 -2.98
CA VAL A 117 21.40 -4.14 -3.91
C VAL A 117 21.07 -5.18 -4.98
N PRO A 118 19.79 -5.56 -5.16
CA PRO A 118 19.44 -6.52 -6.20
C PRO A 118 19.85 -6.00 -7.57
N GLU A 119 20.51 -6.84 -8.35
CA GLU A 119 20.81 -6.52 -9.74
C GLU A 119 19.52 -6.58 -10.55
N ARG A 120 19.34 -5.64 -11.47
CA ARG A 120 18.21 -5.68 -12.40
C ARG A 120 18.26 -6.98 -13.20
N SER A 121 17.27 -7.84 -13.00
CA SER A 121 17.15 -9.04 -13.81
C SER A 121 16.67 -8.69 -15.22
N SER A 122 17.19 -9.38 -16.24
CA SER A 122 16.62 -9.34 -17.60
C SER A 122 15.26 -10.04 -17.69
N LYS A 123 14.75 -10.58 -16.57
CA LYS A 123 13.48 -11.29 -16.47
C LYS A 123 12.31 -10.42 -16.93
N THR A 124 11.30 -11.10 -17.46
CA THR A 124 9.99 -10.53 -17.79
C THR A 124 9.21 -10.07 -16.56
N THR A 125 9.70 -10.39 -15.35
CA THR A 125 9.10 -10.03 -14.06
C THR A 125 9.69 -8.74 -13.47
N CYS A 126 10.67 -8.11 -14.10
CA CYS A 126 11.15 -6.79 -13.68
C CYS A 126 10.13 -5.71 -14.10
N LEU A 127 9.74 -4.84 -13.17
CA LEU A 127 8.83 -3.72 -13.39
C LEU A 127 9.44 -2.70 -14.37
N ARG A 128 8.64 -2.20 -15.31
CA ARG A 128 9.07 -1.27 -16.38
C ARG A 128 8.17 -0.05 -16.52
N ASN A 129 6.91 -0.17 -16.06
CA ASN A 129 5.91 0.87 -16.20
C ASN A 129 5.40 1.30 -14.81
N ILE A 130 6.06 2.32 -14.27
CA ILE A 130 5.74 2.89 -12.95
C ILE A 130 4.34 3.52 -12.96
N HIS A 131 3.87 4.05 -14.09
CA HIS A 131 2.55 4.70 -14.16
C HIS A 131 1.39 3.72 -13.98
N ALA A 132 1.50 2.51 -14.53
CA ALA A 132 0.53 1.44 -14.27
C ALA A 132 0.52 1.04 -12.78
N PHE A 133 1.71 0.96 -12.16
CA PHE A 133 1.84 0.68 -10.74
C PHE A 133 1.21 1.80 -9.88
N MET A 134 1.44 3.06 -10.22
CA MET A 134 0.83 4.22 -9.56
C MET A 134 -0.69 4.23 -9.68
N ALA A 135 -1.26 3.69 -10.76
CA ALA A 135 -2.71 3.55 -10.89
C ALA A 135 -3.28 2.62 -9.81
N LEU A 136 -2.64 1.47 -9.56
CA LEU A 136 -3.01 0.56 -8.47
C LEU A 136 -2.91 1.26 -7.11
N GLN A 137 -1.80 1.94 -6.84
CA GLN A 137 -1.58 2.72 -5.63
C GLN A 137 -2.69 3.76 -5.42
N THR A 138 -3.06 4.48 -6.48
CA THR A 138 -4.09 5.53 -6.41
C THR A 138 -5.46 4.94 -6.05
N VAL A 139 -5.81 3.79 -6.63
CA VAL A 139 -7.09 3.12 -6.32
C VAL A 139 -7.16 2.67 -4.86
N PHE A 140 -6.08 2.14 -4.29
CA PHE A 140 -6.03 1.80 -2.86
C PHE A 140 -6.29 3.02 -1.96
N LEU A 141 -5.69 4.17 -2.31
CA LEU A 141 -5.82 5.40 -1.52
C LEU A 141 -7.22 6.02 -1.56
N HIS A 142 -8.01 5.73 -2.59
CA HIS A 142 -9.33 6.30 -2.81
C HIS A 142 -10.49 5.34 -2.50
N SER A 143 -10.24 4.03 -2.43
CA SER A 143 -11.28 3.04 -2.12
C SER A 143 -11.32 2.72 -0.63
N ASP A 144 -12.51 2.68 -0.03
CA ASP A 144 -12.72 2.16 1.33
C ASP A 144 -13.38 0.78 1.34
N ASP A 145 -13.49 0.14 0.17
CA ASP A 145 -13.97 -1.22 0.06
C ASP A 145 -12.89 -2.23 0.45
N GLU A 146 -13.21 -3.11 1.40
CA GLU A 146 -12.29 -4.14 1.90
C GLU A 146 -11.81 -5.07 0.80
N VAL A 147 -12.72 -5.54 -0.07
CA VAL A 147 -12.38 -6.51 -1.12
C VAL A 147 -11.46 -5.87 -2.15
N VAL A 148 -11.78 -4.65 -2.57
CA VAL A 148 -10.97 -3.88 -3.53
C VAL A 148 -9.59 -3.58 -2.95
N CYS A 149 -9.52 -3.01 -1.74
CA CYS A 149 -8.24 -2.74 -1.08
C CYS A 149 -7.41 -4.01 -0.90
N GLY A 150 -8.07 -5.12 -0.52
CA GLY A 150 -7.45 -6.43 -0.36
C GLY A 150 -6.86 -6.98 -1.66
N VAL A 151 -7.57 -6.84 -2.78
CA VAL A 151 -7.08 -7.28 -4.11
C VAL A 151 -5.93 -6.39 -4.59
N ILE A 152 -6.02 -5.07 -4.39
CA ILE A 152 -4.97 -4.14 -4.81
C ILE A 152 -3.68 -4.35 -4.03
N ILE A 153 -3.76 -4.51 -2.70
CA ILE A 153 -2.56 -4.71 -1.88
C ILE A 153 -1.89 -6.06 -2.16
N ASP A 154 -2.67 -7.11 -2.46
CA ASP A 154 -2.13 -8.40 -2.94
C ASP A 154 -1.40 -8.19 -4.28
N ALA A 155 -2.00 -7.48 -5.23
CA ALA A 155 -1.38 -7.23 -6.53
C ALA A 155 -0.07 -6.45 -6.41
N ILE A 156 0.00 -5.45 -5.53
CA ILE A 156 1.24 -4.70 -5.24
C ILE A 156 2.28 -5.61 -4.57
N ALA A 157 1.87 -6.43 -3.60
CA ALA A 157 2.75 -7.38 -2.95
C ALA A 157 3.33 -8.40 -3.94
N ASP A 158 2.52 -8.90 -4.88
CA ASP A 158 2.94 -9.83 -5.92
C ASP A 158 3.92 -9.19 -6.91
N ILE A 159 3.74 -7.89 -7.22
CA ILE A 159 4.73 -7.12 -8.00
C ILE A 159 6.06 -7.03 -7.26
N TYR A 160 6.05 -6.75 -5.95
CA TYR A 160 7.30 -6.73 -5.17
C TYR A 160 7.97 -8.10 -5.07
N LYS A 161 7.19 -9.18 -5.01
CA LYS A 161 7.68 -10.55 -4.89
C LYS A 161 8.13 -11.17 -6.22
N SER A 162 7.72 -10.61 -7.36
CA SER A 162 8.02 -11.19 -8.67
C SER A 162 9.46 -10.98 -9.11
N ASP A 163 10.14 -9.97 -8.57
CA ASP A 163 11.58 -9.76 -8.66
C ASP A 163 12.05 -8.90 -7.49
N ASP A 164 13.12 -9.29 -6.81
CA ASP A 164 13.65 -8.59 -5.62
C ASP A 164 13.98 -7.11 -5.89
N VAL A 165 14.27 -6.77 -7.16
CA VAL A 165 14.55 -5.39 -7.57
C VAL A 165 13.30 -4.49 -7.58
N ASN A 166 12.09 -5.06 -7.69
CA ASN A 166 10.88 -4.31 -7.98
C ASN A 166 10.49 -3.34 -6.86
N TYR A 167 10.69 -3.71 -5.59
CA TYR A 167 10.47 -2.78 -4.47
C TYR A 167 11.35 -1.54 -4.62
N PHE A 168 12.63 -1.71 -4.93
CA PHE A 168 13.59 -0.61 -5.07
C PHE A 168 13.30 0.28 -6.30
N MET A 169 12.77 -0.32 -7.37
CA MET A 169 12.39 0.40 -8.60
C MET A 169 11.28 1.45 -8.39
N VAL A 170 10.42 1.24 -7.39
CA VAL A 170 9.31 2.16 -7.07
C VAL A 170 9.44 2.78 -5.68
N GLU A 171 10.62 2.68 -5.06
CA GLU A 171 10.89 3.23 -3.72
C GLU A 171 10.66 4.76 -3.68
N SER A 172 10.97 5.45 -4.78
CA SER A 172 10.68 6.88 -4.97
C SER A 172 9.18 7.23 -4.91
N GLN A 173 8.30 6.27 -5.16
CA GLN A 173 6.84 6.47 -5.12
C GLN A 173 6.26 6.42 -3.70
N SER A 174 7.08 6.06 -2.70
CA SER A 174 6.72 6.05 -1.28
C SER A 174 5.39 5.35 -0.98
N THR A 175 5.06 4.30 -1.75
CA THR A 175 3.73 3.69 -1.78
C THR A 175 3.25 3.21 -0.42
N LEU A 176 4.10 2.51 0.33
CA LEU A 176 3.75 2.02 1.66
C LEU A 176 3.66 3.15 2.69
N CYS A 177 4.43 4.24 2.53
CA CYS A 177 4.31 5.41 3.40
C CYS A 177 2.94 6.08 3.19
N LEU A 178 2.52 6.23 1.92
CA LEU A 178 1.20 6.78 1.60
C LEU A 178 0.06 5.86 2.08
N PHE A 179 0.23 4.55 2.02
CA PHE A 179 -0.74 3.61 2.57
C PHE A 179 -0.84 3.73 4.10
N ALA A 180 0.28 3.91 4.79
CA ALA A 180 0.33 4.09 6.24
C ALA A 180 -0.54 5.25 6.72
N GLU A 181 -0.61 6.36 5.97
CA GLU A 181 -1.45 7.52 6.32
C GLU A 181 -2.93 7.16 6.50
N LYS A 182 -3.43 6.17 5.76
CA LYS A 182 -4.85 5.76 5.78
C LYS A 182 -5.08 4.36 6.33
N ILE A 183 -4.04 3.63 6.74
CA ILE A 183 -4.17 2.19 7.05
C ILE A 183 -5.09 1.93 8.25
N HIS A 184 -5.12 2.86 9.21
CA HIS A 184 -6.00 2.80 10.38
C HIS A 184 -7.50 2.89 10.03
N LEU A 185 -7.84 3.39 8.84
CA LEU A 185 -9.20 3.45 8.31
C LEU A 185 -9.60 2.18 7.55
N LYS A 186 -8.63 1.32 7.23
CA LYS A 186 -8.86 0.08 6.47
C LYS A 186 -9.19 -1.06 7.41
N SER A 187 -9.87 -2.07 6.87
CA SER A 187 -10.25 -3.24 7.66
C SER A 187 -9.05 -4.06 8.11
N ARG A 188 -9.25 -4.89 9.15
CA ARG A 188 -8.17 -5.66 9.75
C ARG A 188 -7.43 -6.55 8.74
N ILE A 189 -8.16 -7.16 7.82
CA ILE A 189 -7.58 -8.02 6.76
C ILE A 189 -6.63 -7.22 5.88
N VAL A 190 -6.97 -5.98 5.52
CA VAL A 190 -6.11 -5.11 4.71
C VAL A 190 -4.91 -4.63 5.51
N GLN A 191 -5.09 -4.30 6.79
CA GLN A 191 -3.98 -3.93 7.68
C GLN A 191 -2.96 -5.06 7.83
N ASP A 192 -3.42 -6.29 8.05
CA ASP A 192 -2.53 -7.45 8.20
C ASP A 192 -1.68 -7.64 6.94
N LYS A 193 -2.31 -7.56 5.74
CA LYS A 193 -1.58 -7.60 4.45
C LYS A 193 -0.56 -6.48 4.30
N PHE A 194 -0.88 -5.26 4.74
CA PHE A 194 0.06 -4.14 4.71
C PHE A 194 1.32 -4.44 5.55
N PHE A 195 1.13 -4.94 6.77
CA PHE A 195 2.25 -5.31 7.63
C PHE A 195 3.04 -6.51 7.07
N GLU A 196 2.38 -7.47 6.42
CA GLU A 196 3.05 -8.58 5.72
C GLU A 196 3.96 -8.11 4.58
N VAL A 197 3.59 -7.04 3.86
CA VAL A 197 4.46 -6.45 2.84
C VAL A 197 5.72 -5.84 3.46
N ILE A 198 5.61 -5.18 4.62
CA ILE A 198 6.78 -4.68 5.36
C ILE A 198 7.65 -5.84 5.86
N ASP A 199 7.03 -6.88 6.41
CA ASP A 199 7.73 -8.10 6.83
C ASP A 199 8.47 -8.74 5.64
N PHE A 200 7.90 -8.76 4.44
CA PHE A 200 8.59 -9.22 3.23
C PHE A 200 9.86 -8.40 2.92
N ILE A 201 9.77 -7.06 2.97
CA ILE A 201 10.92 -6.19 2.70
C ILE A 201 12.05 -6.46 3.71
N VAL A 202 11.72 -6.59 4.99
CA VAL A 202 12.74 -6.83 6.03
C VAL A 202 13.29 -8.25 5.97
N PHE A 203 12.42 -9.25 5.96
CA PHE A 203 12.83 -10.64 6.16
C PHE A 203 13.27 -11.35 4.88
N LYS A 204 12.74 -10.95 3.72
CA LYS A 204 13.08 -11.57 2.43
C LYS A 204 14.08 -10.74 1.65
N LEU A 205 13.85 -9.44 1.50
CA LEU A 205 14.82 -8.57 0.83
C LEU A 205 16.02 -8.19 1.71
N ASN A 206 15.99 -8.54 3.01
CA ASN A 206 17.05 -8.24 3.97
C ASN A 206 17.38 -6.74 4.00
N TYR A 207 16.35 -5.88 3.91
CA TYR A 207 16.48 -4.43 3.81
C TYR A 207 15.81 -3.72 4.99
N ILE A 208 16.31 -2.53 5.36
CA ILE A 208 15.73 -1.70 6.44
C ILE A 208 14.89 -0.59 5.81
N PRO A 209 13.54 -0.73 5.75
CA PRO A 209 12.66 0.25 5.13
C PRO A 209 12.40 1.44 6.05
N ARG A 210 13.43 2.30 6.24
CA ARG A 210 13.41 3.39 7.24
C ARG A 210 12.22 4.33 7.07
N LYS A 211 11.87 4.72 5.83
CA LYS A 211 10.74 5.63 5.53
C LYS A 211 9.41 5.02 6.01
N GLU A 212 9.21 3.74 5.73
CA GLU A 212 8.02 2.99 6.12
C GLU A 212 7.95 2.79 7.63
N LEU A 213 9.07 2.49 8.29
CA LEU A 213 9.11 2.36 9.75
C LEU A 213 8.82 3.68 10.46
N ILE A 214 9.27 4.81 9.91
CA ILE A 214 8.89 6.15 10.38
C ILE A 214 7.38 6.36 10.18
N ALA A 215 6.82 6.00 9.02
CA ALA A 215 5.39 6.13 8.79
C ALA A 215 4.55 5.28 9.78
N VAL A 216 4.99 4.06 10.07
CA VAL A 216 4.37 3.19 11.10
C VAL A 216 4.51 3.76 12.51
N SER A 217 5.64 4.39 12.84
CA SER A 217 5.83 5.03 14.14
C SER A 217 4.87 6.21 14.31
N ILE A 218 4.58 6.96 13.25
CA ILE A 218 3.59 8.03 13.25
C ILE A 218 2.18 7.49 13.51
N ILE A 219 1.78 6.38 12.87
CA ILE A 219 0.47 5.73 13.15
C ILE A 219 0.35 5.40 14.65
N LEU A 220 1.40 4.80 15.22
CA LEU A 220 1.42 4.45 16.64
C LEU A 220 1.37 5.69 17.54
N LYS A 221 2.07 6.77 17.15
CA LYS A 221 2.09 8.03 17.89
C LYS A 221 0.72 8.70 17.91
N THR A 222 0.03 8.77 16.76
CA THR A 222 -1.31 9.38 16.65
C THR A 222 -2.35 8.55 17.38
N ASN A 223 -2.22 7.21 17.37
CA ASN A 223 -3.05 6.27 18.12
C ASN A 223 -4.56 6.47 17.86
N GLN A 224 -4.93 6.61 16.59
CA GLN A 224 -6.31 6.83 16.15
C GLN A 224 -7.18 5.57 16.30
N ASP A 225 -6.60 4.38 16.17
CA ASP A 225 -7.27 3.11 16.40
C ASP A 225 -6.38 2.15 17.21
N LEU A 226 -6.94 1.58 18.29
CA LEU A 226 -6.20 0.74 19.22
C LEU A 226 -5.71 -0.56 18.57
N LYS A 227 -6.53 -1.18 17.72
CA LYS A 227 -6.17 -2.46 17.07
C LYS A 227 -5.00 -2.24 16.11
N THR A 228 -5.02 -1.14 15.38
CA THR A 228 -3.94 -0.70 14.49
C THR A 228 -2.66 -0.41 15.29
N SER A 229 -2.75 0.29 16.43
CA SER A 229 -1.62 0.53 17.32
C SER A 229 -0.99 -0.77 17.85
N ILE A 230 -1.80 -1.75 18.23
CA ILE A 230 -1.32 -3.08 18.66
C ILE A 230 -0.59 -3.77 17.50
N ALA A 231 -1.12 -3.69 16.27
CA ALA A 231 -0.46 -4.26 15.09
C ALA A 231 0.90 -3.58 14.80
N CYS A 232 0.99 -2.25 14.96
CA CYS A 232 2.26 -1.51 14.83
C CYS A 232 3.29 -1.97 15.87
N ILE A 233 2.91 -2.08 17.14
CA ILE A 233 3.80 -2.62 18.20
C ILE A 233 4.22 -4.06 17.86
N GLY A 234 3.27 -4.86 17.37
CA GLY A 234 3.52 -6.22 16.92
C GLY A 234 4.58 -6.29 15.81
N LEU A 235 4.51 -5.40 14.81
CA LEU A 235 5.53 -5.28 13.77
C LEU A 235 6.89 -4.95 14.40
N PHE A 236 6.99 -3.87 15.17
CA PHE A 236 8.27 -3.46 15.77
C PHE A 236 8.91 -4.56 16.64
N LEU A 237 8.09 -5.33 17.37
CA LEU A 237 8.57 -6.47 18.14
C LEU A 237 9.11 -7.59 17.25
N ARG A 238 8.44 -7.89 16.12
CA ARG A 238 8.90 -8.90 15.16
C ARG A 238 10.25 -8.52 14.55
N LEU A 239 10.42 -7.26 14.10
CA LEU A 239 11.69 -6.84 13.49
C LEU A 239 12.84 -6.83 14.51
N LEU A 240 12.58 -6.39 15.75
CA LEU A 240 13.58 -6.42 16.83
C LEU A 240 14.04 -7.84 17.16
N ARG A 241 13.12 -8.81 17.14
CA ARG A 241 13.43 -10.23 17.34
C ARG A 241 14.19 -10.84 16.15
N HIS A 242 13.97 -10.30 14.96
CA HIS A 242 14.63 -10.78 13.76
C HIS A 242 16.11 -10.39 13.72
N ASN A 243 16.45 -9.14 14.08
CA ASN A 243 17.83 -8.68 14.09
C ASN A 243 18.05 -7.57 15.13
N SER A 244 19.12 -7.66 15.91
CA SER A 244 19.47 -6.67 16.94
C SER A 244 19.81 -5.28 16.38
N ILE A 245 20.14 -5.15 15.09
CA ILE A 245 20.36 -3.85 14.44
C ILE A 245 19.16 -2.92 14.59
N PHE A 246 17.96 -3.46 14.72
CA PHE A 246 16.75 -2.67 14.92
C PHE A 246 16.75 -1.90 16.24
N ILE A 247 17.58 -2.26 17.22
CA ILE A 247 17.80 -1.45 18.43
C ILE A 247 18.33 -0.06 18.05
N ASP A 248 19.34 -0.02 17.19
CA ASP A 248 19.98 1.23 16.78
C ASP A 248 19.13 1.97 15.74
N VAL A 249 18.50 1.24 14.81
CA VAL A 249 17.54 1.83 13.86
C VAL A 249 16.41 2.53 14.60
N TYR A 250 15.81 1.90 15.62
CA TYR A 250 14.70 2.51 16.37
C TYR A 250 15.12 3.76 17.13
N ARG A 251 16.37 3.83 17.56
CA ARG A 251 16.95 5.04 18.16
C ARG A 251 17.15 6.13 17.11
N GLU A 252 17.71 5.78 15.96
CA GLU A 252 17.99 6.72 14.86
C GLU A 252 16.70 7.34 14.31
N ILE A 253 15.70 6.51 14.01
CA ILE A 253 14.46 6.97 13.36
C ILE A 253 13.39 7.50 14.33
N GLY A 254 13.70 7.57 15.62
CA GLY A 254 12.85 8.18 16.64
C GLY A 254 11.68 7.31 17.15
N VAL A 255 11.75 5.99 16.99
CA VAL A 255 10.69 5.05 17.44
C VAL A 255 10.66 4.94 18.98
N LEU A 256 11.81 5.07 19.64
CA LEU A 256 11.89 5.00 21.11
C LEU A 256 11.10 6.14 21.78
N GLU A 257 11.15 7.35 21.23
CA GLU A 257 10.39 8.52 21.66
C GLU A 257 8.89 8.29 21.50
N VAL A 258 8.48 7.60 20.44
CA VAL A 258 7.09 7.19 20.24
C VAL A 258 6.67 6.19 21.34
N PHE A 259 7.48 5.19 21.66
CA PHE A 259 7.18 4.25 22.76
C PHE A 259 7.05 4.96 24.10
N VAL A 260 7.96 5.89 24.42
CA VAL A 260 7.87 6.71 25.63
C VAL A 260 6.56 7.51 25.64
N THR A 261 6.16 8.06 24.50
CA THR A 261 4.89 8.78 24.36
C THR A 261 3.69 7.86 24.64
N CYS A 262 3.69 6.64 24.10
CA CYS A 262 2.64 5.65 24.36
C CYS A 262 2.58 5.24 25.83
N LEU A 263 3.72 5.00 26.48
CA LEU A 263 3.79 4.65 27.90
C LEU A 263 3.28 5.78 28.79
N LYS A 264 3.66 7.03 28.50
CA LYS A 264 3.12 8.21 29.21
C LYS A 264 1.61 8.32 29.06
N ARG A 265 1.08 8.11 27.84
CA ARG A 265 -0.37 8.11 27.59
C ARG A 265 -1.07 7.01 28.40
N TYR A 266 -0.50 5.81 28.46
CA TYR A 266 -1.05 4.71 29.24
C TYR A 266 -1.00 4.98 30.74
N LYS A 267 0.09 5.54 31.26
CA LYS A 267 0.19 5.98 32.66
C LYS A 267 -0.92 6.98 32.99
N ASN A 268 -1.09 8.03 32.17
CA ASN A 268 -2.12 9.04 32.41
C ASN A 268 -3.54 8.42 32.41
N TYR A 269 -3.78 7.43 31.55
CA TYR A 269 -5.04 6.68 31.56
C TYR A 269 -5.26 5.95 32.90
N LEU A 270 -4.25 5.24 33.41
CA LEU A 270 -4.33 4.55 34.71
C LEU A 270 -4.53 5.52 35.88
N ASP A 271 -3.79 6.64 35.88
CA ASP A 271 -3.90 7.67 36.91
C ASP A 271 -5.34 8.25 36.94
N ASN A 272 -5.92 8.56 35.77
CA ASN A 272 -7.28 9.08 35.65
C ASN A 272 -8.36 8.05 36.06
N THR A 273 -8.21 6.77 35.70
CA THR A 273 -9.11 5.71 36.14
C THR A 273 -9.06 5.54 37.66
N SER A 274 -7.86 5.53 38.26
CA SER A 274 -7.70 5.42 39.70
C SER A 274 -8.29 6.61 40.48
N ALA A 275 -8.24 7.82 39.89
CA ALA A 275 -8.86 9.01 40.47
C ALA A 275 -10.40 8.95 40.39
N THR A 276 -10.93 8.42 39.28
CA THR A 276 -12.38 8.24 39.06
C THR A 276 -12.94 7.19 40.03
N GLU A 277 -12.28 6.03 40.18
CA GLU A 277 -12.67 5.00 41.14
C GLU A 277 -12.65 5.51 42.59
N LYS A 278 -11.64 6.32 42.96
CA LYS A 278 -11.59 6.98 44.28
C LYS A 278 -12.73 8.00 44.49
N SER A 279 -13.17 8.70 43.44
CA SER A 279 -14.31 9.62 43.54
C SER A 279 -15.65 8.89 43.68
N PHE A 280 -15.87 7.78 42.95
CA PHE A 280 -17.07 6.96 43.08
C PHE A 280 -17.15 6.26 44.45
N GLY A 281 -16.01 5.82 45.00
CA GLY A 281 -15.92 5.28 46.35
C GLY A 281 -16.24 6.31 47.45
N LYS A 282 -15.90 7.59 47.25
CA LYS A 282 -16.29 8.67 48.18
C LYS A 282 -17.79 9.01 48.12
N VAL A 283 -18.35 9.10 46.91
CA VAL A 283 -19.78 9.42 46.73
C VAL A 283 -20.69 8.31 47.27
N THR A 284 -20.32 7.04 47.11
CA THR A 284 -21.09 5.90 47.67
C THR A 284 -21.04 5.84 49.19
N MET A 285 -19.92 6.23 49.82
CA MET A 285 -19.80 6.35 51.28
C MET A 285 -20.63 7.52 51.85
N GLU A 286 -20.80 8.62 51.10
CA GLU A 286 -21.64 9.75 51.52
C GLU A 286 -23.15 9.48 51.37
N ILE A 287 -23.55 8.65 50.42
CA ILE A 287 -24.98 8.29 50.20
C ILE A 287 -25.45 7.21 51.18
N SER A 288 -24.57 6.31 51.63
CA SER A 288 -24.91 5.26 52.61
C SER A 288 -24.86 5.73 54.08
N GLY A 289 -24.51 7.00 54.31
CA GLY A 289 -24.40 7.61 55.64
C GLY A 289 -25.55 8.55 56.03
N LYS A 290 -26.70 8.49 55.33
CA LYS A 290 -27.93 9.22 55.68
C LYS A 290 -29.09 8.27 55.93
#